data_AF-A0A9Q0Y778-F1
#
_entry.id   AF-A0A9Q0Y778-F1
#
_cell.length_a   1.000
_cell.length_b   1.000
_cell.length_c   1.000
_cell.angle_alpha   90.00
_cell.angle_beta   90.00
_cell.angle_gamma   90.00
#
_symmetry.space_group_name_H-M   'P 1'
#
loop_
_entity.id
_entity.type
_entity.pdbx_description
1 polymer ?
#
loop_
_entity_poly.entity_id
_entity_poly.type
_entity_poly.pdbx_seq_one_letter_code
_entity_poly.pdbx_strand_id
1 'polypeptide(L)'
;MTDLFAKFNGINLQFQGEELDLITTKSVISPFLKKNKLTLWKQNFGRNEFSQFSIMSDLHKSSEIPFDETQVYCQHLESLHKGLSECFKNILSLEVPQWVMNPFMNIETAEVQSQEELVELSTNENLRASFQN
;
A
#
# COMPACT_ATOMS: atom_id res chain seq x y z
N MET A 1 16.22 6.49 13.57
CA MET A 1 14.81 6.08 13.66
C MET A 1 13.81 7.13 13.13
N THR A 2 14.18 8.43 13.08
CA THR A 2 13.30 9.53 12.66
C THR A 2 12.73 9.39 11.25
N ASP A 3 13.55 9.01 10.27
CA ASP A 3 13.07 8.80 8.89
C ASP A 3 11.98 7.72 8.81
N LEU A 4 12.18 6.63 9.55
CA LEU A 4 11.26 5.51 9.58
C LEU A 4 9.92 5.92 10.20
N PHE A 5 9.97 6.67 11.30
CA PHE A 5 8.78 7.26 11.92
C PHE A 5 8.03 8.18 10.96
N ALA A 6 8.73 9.04 10.21
CA ALA A 6 8.11 9.92 9.23
C ALA A 6 7.39 9.14 8.11
N LYS A 7 8.00 8.06 7.60
CA LYS A 7 7.34 7.19 6.60
C LYS A 7 6.05 6.60 7.14
N PHE A 8 6.04 6.11 8.38
CA PHE A 8 4.86 5.49 8.97
C PHE A 8 3.80 6.48 9.40
N ASN A 9 4.20 7.66 9.86
CA ASN A 9 3.25 8.74 10.11
C ASN A 9 2.51 9.12 8.82
N GLY A 10 3.21 9.15 7.67
CA GLY A 10 2.56 9.37 6.38
C GLY A 10 1.54 8.29 5.99
N ILE A 11 1.71 7.04 6.45
CA ILE A 11 0.71 5.98 6.28
C ILE A 11 -0.44 6.16 7.27
N ASN A 12 -0.12 6.43 8.54
CA ASN A 12 -1.14 6.65 9.57
C ASN A 12 -2.07 7.81 9.22
N LEU A 13 -1.53 8.88 8.62
CA LEU A 13 -2.35 10.00 8.14
C LEU A 13 -3.30 9.57 7.02
N GLN A 14 -2.88 8.67 6.12
CA GLN A 14 -3.78 8.10 5.11
C GLN A 14 -4.89 7.26 5.77
N PHE A 15 -4.60 6.59 6.90
CA PHE A 15 -5.58 5.87 7.70
C PHE A 15 -6.43 6.76 8.65
N GLN A 16 -6.21 8.07 8.66
CA GLN A 16 -7.00 9.03 9.44
C GLN A 16 -7.89 9.91 8.56
N GLY A 17 -7.88 9.69 7.23
CA GLY A 17 -8.75 10.41 6.30
C GLY A 17 -10.23 10.06 6.49
N GLU A 18 -11.12 10.94 6.02
CA GLU A 18 -12.57 10.80 6.19
C GLU A 18 -13.19 9.72 5.27
N GLU A 19 -12.51 9.30 4.20
CA GLU A 19 -13.00 8.34 3.19
C GLU A 19 -12.21 7.01 3.20
N LEU A 20 -12.16 6.34 4.36
CA LEU A 20 -11.58 5.01 4.47
C LEU A 20 -12.63 3.92 4.32
N ASP A 21 -12.48 3.13 3.26
CA ASP A 21 -13.17 1.87 3.06
C ASP A 21 -12.15 0.73 2.91
N LEU A 22 -12.64 -0.49 2.72
CA LEU A 22 -11.78 -1.67 2.60
C LEU A 22 -10.86 -1.63 1.36
N ILE A 23 -11.32 -1.01 0.27
CA ILE A 23 -10.59 -0.87 -0.99
C ILE A 23 -9.47 0.16 -0.83
N THR A 24 -9.77 1.33 -0.27
CA THR A 24 -8.78 2.39 -0.01
C THR A 24 -7.79 1.95 1.05
N THR A 25 -8.23 1.29 2.12
CA THR A 25 -7.32 0.68 3.11
C THR A 25 -6.38 -0.35 2.46
N LYS A 26 -6.93 -1.21 1.59
CA LYS A 26 -6.13 -2.21 0.86
C LYS A 26 -5.12 -1.56 -0.07
N SER A 27 -5.49 -0.49 -0.77
CA SER A 27 -4.62 0.22 -1.72
C SER A 27 -3.46 0.92 -0.99
N VAL A 28 -3.69 1.46 0.20
CA VAL A 28 -2.66 2.08 1.05
C VAL A 28 -1.68 1.05 1.59
N ILE A 29 -2.16 -0.10 2.11
CA ILE A 29 -1.28 -1.08 2.77
C ILE A 29 -0.57 -2.03 1.79
N SER A 30 -1.18 -2.32 0.63
CA SER A 30 -0.65 -3.29 -0.34
C SER A 30 0.76 -2.96 -0.86
N PRO A 31 1.13 -1.71 -1.15
CA PRO A 31 2.50 -1.36 -1.52
C PRO A 31 3.53 -1.77 -0.46
N PHE A 32 3.20 -1.61 0.81
CA PHE A 32 4.12 -1.84 1.92
C PHE A 32 4.34 -3.32 2.21
N LEU A 33 3.25 -4.09 2.19
CA LEU A 33 3.26 -5.50 2.58
C LEU A 33 3.20 -6.43 1.37
N LYS A 34 2.19 -6.31 0.50
CA LYS A 34 2.01 -7.21 -0.66
C LYS A 34 3.05 -6.99 -1.77
N LYS A 35 3.45 -5.74 -1.99
CA LYS A 35 4.48 -5.36 -2.99
C LYS A 35 5.87 -5.18 -2.36
N ASN A 36 6.06 -5.63 -1.12
CA ASN A 36 7.35 -5.77 -0.46
C ASN A 36 8.22 -4.50 -0.39
N LYS A 37 7.62 -3.30 -0.26
CA LYS A 37 8.38 -2.05 -0.10
C LYS A 37 9.27 -2.06 1.15
N LEU A 38 8.83 -2.68 2.25
CA LEU A 38 9.66 -2.86 3.45
C LEU A 38 10.88 -3.75 3.19
N THR A 39 10.70 -4.82 2.41
CA THR A 39 11.81 -5.70 1.98
C THR A 39 12.78 -4.96 1.06
N LEU A 40 12.26 -4.17 0.13
CA LEU A 40 13.09 -3.32 -0.74
C LEU A 40 13.97 -2.38 0.08
N TRP A 41 13.40 -1.70 1.07
CA TRP A 41 14.18 -0.83 1.96
C TRP A 41 15.27 -1.60 2.70
N LYS A 42 14.96 -2.79 3.25
CA LYS A 42 15.96 -3.67 3.88
C LYS A 42 17.09 -4.05 2.93
N GLN A 43 16.77 -4.38 1.67
CA GLN A 43 17.79 -4.69 0.65
C GLN A 43 18.66 -3.48 0.32
N ASN A 44 18.07 -2.29 0.21
CA ASN A 44 18.80 -1.05 -0.05
C ASN A 44 19.75 -0.71 1.12
N PHE A 45 19.29 -0.91 2.36
CA PHE A 45 20.15 -0.83 3.55
C PHE A 45 21.37 -1.76 3.44
N GLY A 46 21.18 -3.01 3.01
CA GLY A 46 22.29 -3.96 2.78
C GLY A 46 23.27 -3.55 1.67
N ARG A 47 22.86 -2.66 0.74
CA ARG A 47 23.71 -2.09 -0.31
C ARG A 47 24.30 -0.72 0.06
N ASN A 48 24.08 -0.24 1.30
CA ASN A 48 24.41 1.12 1.73
C ASN A 48 23.75 2.21 0.86
N GLU A 49 22.57 1.94 0.32
CA GLU A 49 21.78 2.90 -0.47
C GLU A 49 20.68 3.51 0.40
N PHE A 50 20.84 4.77 0.77
CA PHE A 50 19.95 5.45 1.74
C PHE A 50 19.06 6.53 1.13
N SER A 51 19.06 6.74 -0.20
CA SER A 51 18.40 7.87 -0.87
C SER A 51 16.91 8.02 -0.57
N GLN A 52 16.20 6.93 -0.23
CA GLN A 52 14.79 6.97 0.16
C GLN A 52 14.53 7.50 1.59
N PHE A 53 15.58 7.69 2.39
CA PHE A 53 15.57 8.14 3.78
C PHE A 53 16.47 9.37 3.90
N SER A 54 15.88 10.57 3.95
CA SER A 54 16.61 11.84 3.85
C SER A 54 17.65 12.02 4.95
N ILE A 55 17.28 11.77 6.21
CA ILE A 55 18.17 11.97 7.35
C ILE A 55 19.32 10.96 7.29
N MET A 56 19.03 9.69 7.00
CA MET A 56 20.04 8.65 6.81
C MET A 56 20.94 8.92 5.61
N SER A 57 20.39 9.42 4.51
CA SER A 57 21.18 9.77 3.33
C SER A 57 22.18 10.89 3.62
N ASP A 58 21.84 11.84 4.48
CA ASP A 58 22.73 12.94 4.84
C ASP A 58 23.78 12.52 5.86
N LEU A 59 23.40 11.71 6.86
CA LEU A 59 24.35 11.09 7.81
C LEU A 59 25.38 10.19 7.11
N HIS A 60 24.94 9.44 6.10
CA HIS A 60 25.84 8.60 5.32
C HIS A 60 26.89 9.42 4.55
N LYS A 61 26.50 10.57 3.97
CA LYS A 61 27.42 11.48 3.27
C LYS A 61 28.42 12.13 4.22
N SER A 62 28.06 12.35 5.48
CA SER A 62 28.95 12.90 6.51
C SER A 62 29.82 11.85 7.22
N SER A 63 29.89 10.61 6.71
CA SER A 63 30.73 9.49 7.20
C SER A 63 30.29 8.82 8.51
N GLU A 64 29.01 8.86 8.88
CA GLU A 64 28.54 8.27 10.14
C GLU A 64 27.24 7.49 9.98
N ILE A 65 27.35 6.23 9.54
CA ILE A 65 26.38 5.19 9.94
C ILE A 65 27.16 3.90 10.22
N PRO A 66 27.35 3.51 11.48
CA PRO A 66 27.88 2.20 11.83
C PRO A 66 27.02 1.07 11.24
N PHE A 67 27.65 -0.04 10.87
CA PHE A 67 26.95 -1.25 10.39
C PHE A 67 25.89 -1.72 11.40
N ASP A 68 26.20 -1.63 12.69
CA ASP A 68 25.30 -2.00 13.80
C ASP A 68 24.01 -1.18 13.78
N GLU A 69 24.07 0.11 13.46
CA GLU A 69 22.87 0.94 13.33
C GLU A 69 22.01 0.49 12.14
N THR A 70 22.63 0.17 11.00
CA THR A 70 21.91 -0.33 9.81
C THR A 70 21.20 -1.66 10.12
N GLN A 71 21.81 -2.52 10.94
CA GLN A 71 21.19 -3.77 11.38
C GLN A 71 19.96 -3.52 12.27
N VAL A 72 20.03 -2.56 13.19
CA VAL A 72 18.89 -2.17 14.03
C VAL A 72 17.72 -1.66 13.16
N TYR A 73 17.99 -0.84 12.15
CA TYR A 73 16.96 -0.43 11.18
C TYR A 73 16.32 -1.62 10.46
N CYS A 74 17.13 -2.59 10.02
CA CYS A 74 16.62 -3.80 9.38
C CYS A 74 15.70 -4.61 10.32
N GLN A 75 16.09 -4.77 11.59
CA GLN A 75 15.28 -5.48 12.60
C GLN A 75 13.94 -4.77 12.87
N HIS A 76 13.94 -3.44 12.88
CA HIS A 76 12.70 -2.66 13.01
C HIS A 76 11.78 -2.84 11.80
N LEU A 77 12.33 -2.83 10.59
CA LEU A 77 11.55 -3.10 9.37
C LEU A 77 10.91 -4.49 9.39
N GLU A 78 11.63 -5.51 9.84
CA GLU A 78 11.12 -6.88 9.97
C GLU A 78 10.00 -6.98 11.02
N SER A 79 10.25 -6.45 12.21
CA SER A 79 9.27 -6.45 13.31
C SER A 79 7.98 -5.76 12.88
N LEU A 80 8.11 -4.65 12.17
CA LEU A 80 6.97 -3.94 11.65
C LEU A 80 6.26 -4.69 10.52
N HIS A 81 7.01 -5.26 9.57
CA HIS A 81 6.42 -6.07 8.51
C HIS A 81 5.56 -7.18 9.12
N LYS A 82 6.07 -7.87 10.15
CA LYS A 82 5.33 -8.90 10.88
C LYS A 82 4.06 -8.33 11.54
N GLY A 83 4.19 -7.25 12.30
CA GLY A 83 3.05 -6.64 13.01
C GLY A 83 1.95 -6.14 12.07
N LEU A 84 2.32 -5.44 11.00
CA LEU A 84 1.38 -4.94 10.00
C LEU A 84 0.78 -6.07 9.16
N SER A 85 1.55 -7.11 8.83
CA SER A 85 1.02 -8.27 8.10
C SER A 85 -0.06 -8.98 8.90
N GLU A 86 0.09 -9.11 10.21
CA GLU A 86 -0.93 -9.68 11.08
C GLU A 86 -2.15 -8.75 11.19
N CYS A 87 -1.92 -7.46 11.44
CA CYS A 87 -2.99 -6.47 11.58
C CYS A 87 -3.86 -6.35 10.32
N PHE A 88 -3.25 -6.38 9.14
CA PHE A 88 -3.93 -6.20 7.86
C PHE A 88 -4.16 -7.51 7.09
N LYS A 89 -4.01 -8.67 7.73
CA LYS A 89 -4.13 -9.98 7.06
C LYS A 89 -5.41 -10.11 6.23
N ASN A 90 -6.56 -9.78 6.82
CA ASN A 90 -7.86 -9.87 6.16
C ASN A 90 -8.00 -8.86 5.01
N ILE A 91 -7.47 -7.65 5.20
CA ILE A 91 -7.46 -6.60 4.16
C ILE A 91 -6.58 -7.02 2.99
N LEU A 92 -5.42 -7.64 3.25
CA LEU A 92 -4.50 -8.12 2.24
C LEU A 92 -5.06 -9.31 1.46
N SER A 93 -5.84 -10.18 2.11
CA SER A 93 -6.51 -11.33 1.47
C SER A 93 -7.79 -10.95 0.74
N LEU A 94 -8.37 -9.78 0.99
CA LEU A 94 -9.60 -9.34 0.34
C LEU A 94 -9.46 -9.33 -1.19
N GLU A 95 -10.25 -10.11 -1.90
CA GLU A 95 -10.33 -10.01 -3.36
C GLU A 95 -11.41 -9.00 -3.70
N VAL A 96 -11.04 -7.95 -4.42
CA VAL A 96 -11.97 -6.92 -4.88
C VAL A 96 -12.27 -7.24 -6.35
N PRO A 97 -13.49 -7.68 -6.69
CA PRO A 97 -13.87 -7.93 -8.07
C PRO A 97 -13.69 -6.67 -8.91
N GLN A 98 -13.28 -6.82 -10.16
CA GLN A 98 -12.97 -5.67 -11.00
C GLN A 98 -14.22 -4.83 -11.31
N TRP A 99 -15.40 -5.46 -11.35
CA TRP A 99 -16.67 -4.78 -11.52
C TRP A 99 -17.00 -3.84 -10.35
N VAL A 100 -16.51 -4.11 -9.13
CA VAL A 100 -16.69 -3.21 -7.97
C VAL A 100 -15.89 -1.92 -8.15
N MET A 101 -14.71 -2.01 -8.77
CA MET A 101 -13.87 -0.84 -9.08
C MET A 101 -14.38 -0.08 -10.31
N ASN A 102 -14.94 -0.82 -11.28
CA ASN A 102 -15.48 -0.25 -12.50
C ASN A 102 -16.65 -1.12 -12.98
N PRO A 103 -17.91 -0.71 -12.72
CA PRO A 103 -19.07 -1.55 -13.00
C PRO A 103 -19.39 -1.67 -14.50
N PHE A 104 -18.68 -0.93 -15.35
CA PHE A 104 -18.84 -0.96 -16.81
C PHE A 104 -17.90 -1.96 -17.49
N MET A 105 -17.08 -2.71 -16.75
CA MET A 105 -16.05 -3.60 -17.27
C MET A 105 -16.13 -5.00 -16.65
N ASN A 106 -15.68 -6.01 -17.41
CA ASN A 106 -15.48 -7.39 -16.94
C ASN A 106 -16.73 -8.03 -16.27
N ILE A 107 -17.92 -7.75 -16.80
CA ILE A 107 -19.21 -8.21 -16.26
C ILE A 107 -19.26 -9.74 -16.17
N GLU A 108 -18.67 -10.44 -17.12
CA GLU A 108 -18.58 -11.91 -17.15
C GLU A 108 -17.87 -12.51 -15.92
N THR A 109 -17.04 -11.71 -15.23
CA THR A 109 -16.32 -12.13 -14.01
C THR A 109 -17.10 -11.85 -12.73
N ALA A 110 -18.23 -11.13 -12.82
CA ALA A 110 -19.11 -10.87 -11.69
C ALA A 110 -19.92 -12.10 -11.31
N GLU A 111 -20.44 -12.12 -10.09
CA GLU A 111 -21.38 -13.12 -9.62
C GLU A 111 -22.62 -13.13 -10.50
N VAL A 112 -23.12 -14.33 -10.86
CA VAL A 112 -24.27 -14.50 -11.79
C VAL A 112 -25.48 -13.64 -11.40
N GLN A 113 -25.74 -13.50 -10.10
CA GLN A 113 -26.83 -12.68 -9.56
C GLN A 113 -26.70 -11.17 -9.88
N SER A 114 -25.48 -10.69 -10.09
CA SER A 114 -25.17 -9.28 -10.37
C SER A 114 -25.01 -9.00 -11.87
N GLN A 115 -24.86 -10.03 -12.70
CA GLN A 115 -24.51 -9.86 -14.12
C GLN A 115 -25.62 -9.15 -14.92
N GLU A 116 -26.89 -9.46 -14.67
CA GLU A 116 -28.02 -8.85 -15.37
C GLU A 116 -28.07 -7.33 -15.12
N GLU A 117 -28.05 -6.91 -13.85
CA GLU A 117 -28.02 -5.49 -13.47
C GLU A 117 -26.80 -4.76 -14.02
N LEU A 118 -25.62 -5.40 -14.00
CA LEU A 118 -24.40 -4.83 -14.56
C LEU A 118 -24.47 -4.67 -16.09
N VAL A 119 -25.11 -5.59 -16.81
CA VAL A 119 -25.33 -5.46 -18.26
C VAL A 119 -26.22 -4.24 -18.55
N GLU A 120 -27.33 -4.09 -17.84
CA GLU A 120 -28.21 -2.93 -17.99
C GLU A 120 -27.45 -1.63 -17.72
N LEU A 121 -26.72 -1.58 -16.61
CA LEU A 121 -25.92 -0.42 -16.21
C LEU A 121 -24.82 -0.10 -17.22
N SER A 122 -24.22 -1.12 -17.85
CA SER A 122 -23.13 -0.95 -18.83
C SER A 122 -23.53 -0.16 -20.07
N THR A 123 -24.81 -0.18 -20.43
CA THR A 123 -25.36 0.55 -21.59
C THR A 123 -25.78 1.99 -21.26
N ASN A 124 -25.75 2.37 -19.98
CA ASN A 124 -26.13 3.70 -19.54
C ASN A 124 -24.96 4.68 -19.69
N GLU A 125 -24.86 5.28 -20.87
CA GLU A 125 -23.79 6.24 -21.20
C GLU A 125 -23.81 7.50 -20.31
N ASN A 126 -24.98 7.91 -19.80
CA ASN A 126 -25.06 9.04 -18.87
C ASN A 126 -24.40 8.73 -17.53
N LEU A 127 -24.70 7.56 -16.95
CA LEU A 127 -24.04 7.10 -15.72
C LEU A 127 -22.55 6.91 -15.94
N ARG A 128 -22.17 6.31 -17.08
CA ARG A 128 -20.77 6.11 -17.46
C ARG A 128 -19.99 7.41 -17.54
N ALA A 129 -20.59 8.45 -18.13
CA ALA A 129 -20.00 9.78 -18.21
C ALA A 129 -19.87 10.43 -16.82
N SER A 130 -20.86 10.27 -15.93
CA SER A 130 -20.79 10.80 -14.56
C SER A 130 -19.79 10.07 -13.66
N PHE A 131 -19.51 8.79 -13.93
CA PHE A 131 -18.56 7.98 -13.15
C PHE A 131 -17.09 8.31 -13.45
N GLN A 132 -16.80 8.87 -14.62
CA GLN A 132 -15.44 9.25 -15.03
C GLN A 132 -15.03 10.67 -14.62
N ASN A 133 -15.98 11.48 -14.15
CA ASN A 133 -15.77 12.86 -13.69
C ASN A 133 -15.58 12.91 -12.17
#